data_AF-A0A2C6E561-F1
#
_entry.id   AF-A0A2C6E561-F1
#
_cell.length_a   1.000
_cell.length_b   1.000
_cell.length_c   1.000
_cell.angle_alpha   90.00
_cell.angle_beta   90.00
_cell.angle_gamma   90.00
#
_symmetry.space_group_name_H-M   'P 1'
#
loop_
_entity.id
_entity.type
_entity.pdbx_description
1 polymer ?
#
loop_
_entity_poly.entity_id
_entity_poly.type
_entity_poly.pdbx_seq_one_letter_code
_entity_poly.pdbx_strand_id
1 'polypeptide(L)'
;MSDFVKKLSLKAIASKGYRTASDKLFSSYIYKLVGQDSDLDRSLLKQLVSVAQFLYKVDDPKFRKEGAAILSMLIEVCGDSYPEIIGIANKVFSSVGDFPNLKLIEKKYPELTFNYHFYSEAEMDFRKELNTVPELDFPLTDFQRVVA
;
A
#
# COMPACT_ATOMS: atom_id res chain seq x y z
N MET A 1 -20.34 6.93 7.08
CA MET A 1 -18.92 7.36 7.00
C MET A 1 -18.32 7.07 5.61
N SER A 2 -18.69 5.97 4.96
CA SER A 2 -18.19 5.57 3.62
C SER A 2 -18.35 6.63 2.53
N ASP A 3 -19.50 7.30 2.44
CA ASP A 3 -19.75 8.29 1.37
C ASP A 3 -18.88 9.53 1.45
N PHE A 4 -18.59 10.00 2.67
CA PHE A 4 -17.70 11.15 2.86
C PHE A 4 -16.28 10.81 2.41
N VAL A 5 -15.77 9.66 2.85
CA VAL A 5 -14.43 9.18 2.47
C VAL A 5 -14.37 8.97 0.96
N LYS A 6 -15.39 8.37 0.34
CA LYS A 6 -15.45 8.19 -1.11
C LYS A 6 -15.43 9.52 -1.87
N LYS A 7 -16.24 10.51 -1.45
CA LYS A 7 -16.24 11.86 -2.04
C LYS A 7 -14.89 12.56 -1.88
N LEU A 8 -14.27 12.42 -0.71
CA LEU A 8 -12.95 13.00 -0.45
C LEU A 8 -11.88 12.35 -1.34
N SER A 9 -11.86 11.02 -1.42
CA SER A 9 -10.94 10.27 -2.29
C SER A 9 -11.08 10.64 -3.76
N LEU A 10 -12.32 10.79 -4.26
CA LEU A 10 -12.58 11.25 -5.62
C LEU A 10 -12.04 12.67 -5.86
N LYS A 11 -12.29 13.59 -4.92
CA LYS A 11 -11.76 14.96 -5.00
C LYS A 11 -10.23 15.00 -4.94
N ALA A 12 -9.64 14.15 -4.10
CA ALA A 12 -8.19 14.04 -3.97
C ALA A 12 -7.56 13.59 -5.29
N ILE A 13 -8.03 12.48 -5.87
CA ILE A 13 -7.52 11.96 -7.16
C ILE A 13 -7.76 12.96 -8.31
N ALA A 14 -8.88 13.67 -8.30
CA ALA A 14 -9.17 14.70 -9.31
C ALA A 14 -8.33 15.98 -9.16
N SER A 15 -7.68 16.19 -8.01
CA SER A 15 -6.94 17.41 -7.74
C SER A 15 -5.66 17.52 -8.59
N LYS A 16 -5.33 18.75 -9.00
CA LYS A 16 -4.07 19.02 -9.70
C LYS A 16 -2.86 18.63 -8.85
N GLY A 17 -2.93 18.89 -7.54
CA GLY A 17 -1.86 18.55 -6.61
C GLY A 17 -1.59 17.06 -6.53
N TYR A 18 -2.62 16.21 -6.55
CA TYR A 18 -2.45 14.77 -6.63
C TYR A 18 -1.78 14.35 -7.93
N ARG A 19 -2.29 14.80 -9.08
CA ARG A 19 -1.75 14.43 -10.40
C ARG A 19 -0.26 14.77 -10.50
N THR A 20 0.12 15.99 -10.13
CA THR A 20 1.54 16.39 -10.14
C THR A 20 2.38 15.55 -9.18
N ALA A 21 1.85 15.19 -8.02
CA ALA A 21 2.58 14.35 -7.06
C ALA A 21 2.73 12.91 -7.56
N SER A 22 1.67 12.33 -8.13
CA SER A 22 1.68 10.96 -8.68
C SER A 22 2.59 10.85 -9.90
N ASP A 23 2.60 11.85 -10.79
CA ASP A 23 3.46 11.88 -11.97
C ASP A 23 4.94 11.94 -11.58
N LYS A 24 5.26 12.73 -10.55
CA LYS A 24 6.61 12.80 -9.98
C LYS A 24 7.00 11.48 -9.34
N LEU A 25 6.13 10.89 -8.51
CA LEU A 25 6.37 9.59 -7.89
C LEU A 25 6.63 8.52 -8.96
N PHE A 26 5.79 8.46 -9.99
CA PHE A 26 5.96 7.51 -11.08
C PHE A 26 7.31 7.71 -11.78
N SER A 27 7.68 8.96 -12.08
CA SER A 27 8.96 9.27 -12.70
C SER A 27 10.15 8.83 -11.83
N SER A 28 10.11 9.14 -10.53
CA SER A 28 11.10 8.71 -9.54
C SER A 28 11.18 7.18 -9.44
N TYR A 29 10.03 6.50 -9.46
CA TYR A 29 9.97 5.04 -9.45
C TYR A 29 10.66 4.43 -10.68
N ILE A 30 10.39 4.96 -11.88
CA ILE A 30 11.06 4.51 -13.10
C ILE A 30 12.58 4.77 -13.03
N TYR A 31 13.01 5.93 -12.54
CA TYR A 31 14.43 6.23 -12.36
C TYR A 31 15.11 5.23 -11.42
N LYS A 32 14.49 4.93 -10.27
CA LYS A 32 15.04 3.96 -9.32
C LYS A 32 15.11 2.54 -9.92
N LEU A 33 14.13 2.14 -10.72
CA LEU A 33 14.14 0.85 -11.43
C LEU A 33 15.27 0.72 -12.46
N VAL A 34 15.70 1.84 -13.09
CA VAL A 34 16.85 1.84 -14.00
C VAL A 34 18.18 2.11 -13.29
N GLY A 35 18.19 2.08 -11.95
CA GLY A 35 19.39 2.27 -11.13
C GLY A 35 19.86 3.73 -11.05
N GLN A 36 18.99 4.69 -11.33
CA GLN A 36 19.27 6.11 -11.17
C GLN A 36 18.75 6.62 -9.82
N ASP A 37 19.52 7.50 -9.20
CA ASP A 37 19.07 8.19 -8.01
C ASP A 37 17.89 9.11 -8.33
N SER A 38 16.85 9.02 -7.51
CA SER A 38 15.73 9.93 -7.54
C SER A 38 15.33 10.23 -6.11
N ASP A 39 15.16 11.51 -5.80
CA ASP A 39 14.61 11.92 -4.53
C ASP A 39 13.16 12.39 -4.71
N LEU A 40 12.36 12.19 -3.67
CA LEU A 40 10.99 12.67 -3.62
C LEU A 40 10.85 13.62 -2.44
N ASP A 41 10.43 14.84 -2.74
CA ASP A 41 10.20 15.85 -1.71
C ASP A 41 9.27 15.34 -0.59
N ARG A 42 9.66 15.60 0.66
CA ARG A 42 8.97 15.10 1.84
C ARG A 42 7.52 15.60 1.94
N SER A 43 7.19 16.76 1.38
CA SER A 43 5.81 17.26 1.33
C SER A 43 4.96 16.41 0.39
N LEU A 44 5.49 16.11 -0.81
CA LEU A 44 4.83 15.21 -1.77
C LEU A 44 4.62 13.81 -1.18
N LEU A 45 5.64 13.30 -0.49
CA LEU A 45 5.58 12.02 0.21
C LEU A 45 4.39 11.98 1.18
N LYS A 46 4.31 12.94 2.10
CA LYS A 46 3.23 13.02 3.11
C LYS A 46 1.87 13.12 2.45
N GLN A 47 1.75 13.89 1.37
CA GLN A 47 0.52 14.04 0.61
C GLN A 47 0.08 12.70 0.02
N LEU A 48 0.99 11.99 -0.66
CA LEU A 48 0.69 10.72 -1.34
C LEU A 48 0.36 9.60 -0.33
N VAL A 49 1.11 9.50 0.75
CA VAL A 49 0.83 8.57 1.87
C VAL A 49 -0.56 8.83 2.47
N SER A 50 -0.93 10.10 2.64
CA SER A 50 -2.25 10.46 3.17
C SER A 50 -3.36 10.07 2.20
N VAL A 51 -3.19 10.37 0.90
CA VAL A 51 -4.16 10.00 -0.13
C VAL A 51 -4.33 8.47 -0.16
N ALA A 52 -3.24 7.71 -0.22
CA ALA A 52 -3.31 6.24 -0.27
C ALA A 52 -4.07 5.65 0.93
N GLN A 53 -3.84 6.17 2.15
CA GLN A 53 -4.61 5.75 3.33
C GLN A 53 -6.12 6.03 3.19
N PHE A 54 -6.53 7.16 2.58
CA PHE A 54 -7.94 7.43 2.31
C PHE A 54 -8.51 6.51 1.23
N LEU A 55 -7.73 6.18 0.20
CA LEU A 55 -8.14 5.26 -0.85
C LEU A 55 -8.44 3.86 -0.29
N TYR A 56 -7.61 3.36 0.61
CA TYR A 56 -7.82 2.06 1.25
C TYR A 56 -9.06 1.97 2.14
N LYS A 57 -9.50 3.11 2.69
CA LYS A 57 -10.74 3.21 3.49
C LYS A 57 -12.01 3.18 2.65
N VAL A 58 -11.92 3.29 1.33
CA VAL A 58 -13.08 3.15 0.44
C VAL A 58 -13.30 1.67 0.17
N ASP A 59 -14.51 1.19 0.42
CA ASP A 59 -14.91 -0.19 0.12
C ASP A 59 -15.22 -0.39 -1.37
N ASP A 60 -14.23 -0.12 -2.21
CA ASP A 60 -14.28 -0.25 -3.65
C ASP A 60 -12.91 -0.71 -4.14
N PRO A 61 -12.80 -1.90 -4.79
CA PRO A 61 -11.53 -2.45 -5.24
C PRO A 61 -10.72 -1.50 -6.14
N LYS A 62 -11.36 -0.59 -6.89
CA LYS A 62 -10.65 0.37 -7.74
C LYS A 62 -9.83 1.35 -6.91
N PHE A 63 -10.38 1.84 -5.80
CA PHE A 63 -9.68 2.75 -4.90
C PHE A 63 -8.57 2.02 -4.16
N ARG A 64 -8.83 0.81 -3.66
CA ARG A 64 -7.81 0.02 -2.97
C ARG A 64 -6.62 -0.32 -3.88
N LYS A 65 -6.86 -0.67 -5.15
CA LYS A 65 -5.80 -0.91 -6.14
C LYS A 65 -4.94 0.33 -6.40
N GLU A 66 -5.58 1.50 -6.54
CA GLU A 66 -4.85 2.77 -6.71
C GLU A 66 -4.00 3.08 -5.45
N GLY A 67 -4.58 2.92 -4.26
CA GLY A 67 -3.86 3.08 -3.00
C GLY A 67 -2.67 2.13 -2.87
N ALA A 68 -2.84 0.88 -3.29
CA ALA A 68 -1.78 -0.14 -3.33
C ALA A 68 -0.63 0.31 -4.22
N ALA A 69 -0.95 0.72 -5.46
CA ALA A 69 0.06 1.17 -6.42
C ALA A 69 0.89 2.34 -5.89
N ILE A 70 0.24 3.34 -5.28
CA ILE A 70 0.94 4.50 -4.70
C ILE A 70 1.85 4.06 -3.55
N LEU A 71 1.33 3.28 -2.59
CA LEU A 71 2.13 2.85 -1.44
C LEU A 71 3.30 1.97 -1.84
N SER A 72 3.10 1.02 -2.76
CA SER A 72 4.18 0.17 -3.25
C SER A 72 5.27 0.97 -3.97
N MET A 73 4.90 1.95 -4.80
CA MET A 73 5.88 2.87 -5.41
C MET A 73 6.61 3.72 -4.37
N LEU A 74 5.91 4.22 -3.34
CA LEU A 74 6.53 4.99 -2.26
C LEU A 74 7.51 4.16 -1.44
N ILE A 75 7.18 2.90 -1.14
CA ILE A 75 8.11 1.98 -0.48
C ILE A 75 9.34 1.78 -1.35
N GLU A 76 9.17 1.56 -2.65
CA GLU A 76 10.31 1.36 -3.56
C GLU A 76 11.21 2.58 -3.60
N VAL A 77 10.65 3.77 -3.81
CA VAL A 77 11.41 5.02 -3.97
C VAL A 77 12.02 5.48 -2.65
N CYS A 78 11.23 5.47 -1.58
CA CYS A 78 11.52 6.20 -0.35
C CYS A 78 11.71 5.32 0.90
N GLY A 79 11.48 4.00 0.83
CA GLY A 79 11.50 3.13 2.01
C GLY A 79 12.81 3.17 2.80
N ASP A 80 13.94 3.27 2.10
CA ASP A 80 15.27 3.29 2.73
C ASP A 80 15.56 4.64 3.41
N SER A 81 15.08 5.75 2.84
CA SER A 81 15.28 7.10 3.35
C SER A 81 14.26 7.48 4.43
N TYR A 82 13.07 6.90 4.38
CA TYR A 82 11.93 7.20 5.26
C TYR A 82 11.26 5.89 5.73
N PRO A 83 11.89 5.16 6.67
CA PRO A 83 11.38 3.87 7.15
C PRO A 83 9.97 3.93 7.75
N GLU A 84 9.51 5.11 8.20
CA GLU A 84 8.15 5.29 8.72
C GLU A 84 7.07 4.90 7.69
N ILE A 85 7.37 5.01 6.40
CA ILE A 85 6.44 4.64 5.31
C ILE A 85 6.19 3.14 5.35
N ILE A 86 7.22 2.34 5.64
CA ILE A 86 7.11 0.88 5.66
C ILE A 86 6.14 0.46 6.77
N GLY A 87 6.22 1.09 7.95
CA GLY A 87 5.27 0.86 9.03
C GLY A 87 3.83 1.27 8.70
N ILE A 88 3.65 2.41 8.01
CA ILE A 88 2.32 2.84 7.54
C ILE A 88 1.76 1.85 6.52
N ALA A 89 2.56 1.46 5.53
CA ALA A 89 2.16 0.53 4.49
C ALA A 89 1.80 -0.84 5.06
N ASN A 90 2.64 -1.38 5.94
CA ASN A 90 2.39 -2.63 6.66
C ASN A 90 1.05 -2.58 7.41
N LYS A 91 0.78 -1.52 8.19
CA LYS A 91 -0.51 -1.35 8.87
C LYS A 91 -1.69 -1.30 7.90
N VAL A 92 -1.56 -0.57 6.80
CA VAL A 92 -2.62 -0.44 5.79
C VAL A 92 -2.91 -1.78 5.12
N PHE A 93 -1.88 -2.47 4.62
CA PHE A 93 -2.00 -3.76 3.95
C PHE A 93 -2.55 -4.85 4.89
N SER A 94 -2.11 -4.90 6.13
CA SER A 94 -2.64 -5.84 7.14
C SER A 94 -4.11 -5.60 7.44
N SER A 95 -4.53 -4.33 7.59
CA SER A 95 -5.92 -4.00 7.90
C SER A 95 -6.91 -4.44 6.81
N VAL A 96 -6.46 -4.49 5.55
CA VAL A 96 -7.31 -4.81 4.39
C VAL A 96 -7.00 -6.17 3.76
N GLY A 97 -6.08 -6.94 4.33
CA GLY A 97 -5.76 -8.28 3.85
C GLY A 97 -5.06 -8.24 2.49
N ASP A 98 -4.15 -7.29 2.29
CA ASP A 98 -3.32 -7.18 1.09
C ASP A 98 -2.03 -8.00 1.25
N PHE A 99 -2.22 -9.32 1.33
CA PHE A 99 -1.15 -10.29 1.60
C PHE A 99 0.01 -10.30 0.59
N PRO A 100 -0.22 -10.08 -0.73
CA PRO A 100 0.87 -9.93 -1.69
C PRO A 100 1.83 -8.79 -1.31
N ASN A 101 1.30 -7.61 -0.98
CA ASN A 101 2.12 -6.46 -0.62
C ASN A 101 2.78 -6.63 0.76
N LEU A 102 2.14 -7.36 1.69
CA LEU A 102 2.79 -7.75 2.95
C LEU A 102 4.01 -8.65 2.73
N LYS A 103 3.86 -9.70 1.91
CA LYS A 103 5.00 -10.58 1.55
C LYS A 103 6.14 -9.79 0.88
N LEU A 104 5.84 -8.76 0.09
CA LEU A 104 6.86 -7.90 -0.51
C LEU A 104 7.63 -7.10 0.53
N ILE A 105 6.93 -6.54 1.54
CA ILE A 105 7.58 -5.84 2.66
C ILE A 105 8.48 -6.81 3.44
N GLU A 106 7.95 -7.97 3.84
CA GLU A 106 8.68 -8.99 4.61
C GLU A 106 9.96 -9.44 3.89
N LYS A 107 9.89 -9.61 2.56
CA LYS A 107 11.05 -10.02 1.74
C LYS A 107 12.09 -8.91 1.61
N LYS A 108 11.66 -7.65 1.47
CA LYS A 108 12.54 -6.52 1.18
C LYS A 108 13.19 -5.95 2.44
N TYR A 109 12.50 -6.00 3.57
CA TYR A 109 12.95 -5.48 4.85
C TYR A 109 12.87 -6.55 5.95
N PRO A 110 13.64 -7.65 5.84
CA PRO A 110 13.55 -8.79 6.75
C PRO A 110 13.93 -8.44 8.21
N GLU A 111 14.68 -7.35 8.42
CA GLU A 111 15.04 -6.83 9.72
C GLU A 111 13.89 -6.14 10.46
N LEU A 112 12.82 -5.76 9.74
CA LEU A 112 11.66 -5.11 10.34
C LEU A 112 10.69 -6.16 10.88
N THR A 113 10.62 -6.25 12.21
CA THR A 113 9.61 -7.08 12.89
C THR A 113 8.44 -6.20 13.34
N PHE A 114 7.25 -6.46 12.78
CA PHE A 114 6.02 -5.78 13.17
C PHE A 114 5.23 -6.66 14.15
N ASN A 115 5.14 -6.24 15.42
CA ASN A 115 4.38 -6.96 16.43
C ASN A 115 2.95 -6.44 16.48
N TYR A 116 1.96 -7.32 16.34
CA TYR A 116 0.56 -6.98 16.54
C TYR A 116 0.06 -7.58 17.87
N HIS A 117 -1.13 -7.18 18.31
CA HIS A 117 -1.76 -7.88 19.43
C HIS A 117 -2.16 -9.29 18.99
N PHE A 118 -2.06 -10.27 19.89
CA PHE A 118 -2.32 -11.70 19.63
C PHE A 118 -3.59 -11.97 18.82
N TYR A 119 -4.69 -11.28 19.14
CA TYR A 119 -5.95 -11.42 18.39
C TYR A 119 -5.83 -10.99 16.92
N SER A 120 -5.11 -9.91 16.65
CA SER A 120 -4.86 -9.42 15.29
C SER A 120 -3.90 -10.33 14.52
N GLU A 121 -2.90 -10.91 15.19
CA GLU A 121 -2.00 -11.91 14.58
C GLU A 121 -2.79 -13.15 14.17
N ALA A 122 -3.59 -13.72 15.08
CA ALA A 122 -4.42 -14.87 14.79
C ALA A 122 -5.44 -14.60 13.68
N GLU A 123 -6.04 -13.40 13.64
CA GLU A 123 -6.95 -13.00 12.56
C GLU A 123 -6.22 -12.89 11.21
N MET A 124 -5.01 -12.30 11.20
CA MET A 124 -4.20 -12.18 9.98
C MET A 124 -3.75 -13.55 9.47
N ASP A 125 -3.30 -14.44 10.36
CA ASP A 125 -2.88 -15.79 10.00
C ASP A 125 -4.05 -16.59 9.43
N PHE A 126 -5.22 -16.52 10.07
CA PHE A 126 -6.43 -17.16 9.57
C PHE A 126 -6.85 -16.64 8.19
N ARG A 127 -6.83 -15.32 7.99
CA ARG A 127 -7.12 -14.72 6.68
C ARG A 127 -6.07 -15.09 5.64
N LYS A 128 -4.79 -15.16 6.01
CA LYS A 128 -3.70 -15.55 5.10
C LYS A 128 -3.86 -16.99 4.64
N GLU A 129 -4.16 -17.91 5.57
CA GLU A 129 -4.43 -19.32 5.27
C GLU A 129 -5.63 -19.45 4.32
N LEU A 130 -6.74 -18.75 4.62
CA LEU A 130 -7.94 -18.74 3.79
C LEU A 130 -7.74 -18.20 2.37
N ASN A 131 -6.77 -17.29 2.18
CA ASN A 131 -6.48 -16.66 0.89
C ASN A 131 -5.26 -17.27 0.18
N THR A 132 -4.63 -18.30 0.75
CA THR A 132 -3.52 -19.01 0.11
C THR A 132 -4.09 -20.04 -0.87
N VAL A 133 -3.76 -19.88 -2.14
CA VAL A 133 -4.11 -20.85 -3.18
C VAL A 133 -3.08 -22.00 -3.12
N PRO A 134 -3.49 -23.25 -2.82
CA PRO A 134 -2.56 -24.36 -2.60
C PRO A 134 -1.63 -24.61 -3.79
N GLU A 135 -2.12 -24.39 -5.01
CA GLU A 135 -1.35 -24.62 -6.24
C GLU A 135 -0.26 -23.56 -6.49
N LEU A 136 -0.36 -22.38 -5.87
CA LEU A 136 0.56 -21.24 -6.09
C LEU A 136 1.46 -20.95 -4.89
N ASP A 137 1.19 -21.56 -3.72
CA ASP A 137 1.86 -21.26 -2.43
C ASP A 137 1.94 -19.74 -2.13
N PHE A 138 0.94 -19.00 -2.60
CA PHE A 138 0.92 -17.56 -2.57
C PHE A 138 -0.45 -17.04 -2.09
N PRO A 139 -0.49 -16.23 -1.02
CA PRO A 139 -1.72 -15.63 -0.52
C PRO A 139 -2.14 -14.48 -1.43
N LEU A 140 -3.36 -14.56 -1.93
CA LEU A 140 -4.02 -13.48 -2.67
C LEU A 140 -4.57 -12.43 -1.69
N THR A 141 -5.01 -11.28 -2.19
CA THR A 141 -5.74 -10.30 -1.38
C THR A 141 -7.13 -10.80 -1.01
N ASP A 142 -7.71 -10.32 0.11
CA ASP A 142 -9.12 -10.59 0.48
C ASP A 142 -10.11 -10.30 -0.66
N PHE A 143 -9.81 -9.30 -1.48
CA PHE A 143 -10.68 -8.89 -2.59
C PHE A 143 -10.59 -9.79 -3.80
N GLN A 144 -9.44 -10.44 -4.02
CA GLN A 144 -9.26 -11.35 -5.15
C GLN A 144 -9.99 -12.67 -4.93
N ARG A 145 -10.08 -13.15 -3.68
CA ARG A 145 -10.83 -14.36 -3.35
C ARG A 145 -12.33 -14.27 -3.65
N VAL A 146 -12.95 -13.11 -3.44
CA VAL A 146 -14.40 -12.94 -3.69
C VAL A 146 -14.78 -13.12 -5.17
N VAL A 147 -13.81 -13.04 -6.07
CA VAL A 147 -14.00 -13.12 -7.53
C VAL A 147 -13.46 -14.42 -8.13
N ALA A 148 -12.82 -15.28 -7.32
CA ALA A 148 -12.29 -16.58 -7.71
C ALA A 148 -13.26 -17.71 -7.32
#